data_AF-A0A2D6NA75-F1
#
_entry.id   AF-A0A2D6NA75-F1
#
_cell.length_a   1.000
_cell.length_b   1.000
_cell.length_c   1.000
_cell.angle_alpha   90.00
_cell.angle_beta   90.00
_cell.angle_gamma   90.00
#
_symmetry.space_group_name_H-M   'P 1'
#
loop_
_entity.id
_entity.type
_entity.pdbx_description
1 polymer ?
#
loop_
_entity_poly.entity_id
_entity_poly.type
_entity_poly.pdbx_seq_one_letter_code
_entity_poly.pdbx_strand_id
1 'polypeptide(L)'
;MRILFGPTNREPCAVAGHELLTFGGERSTVQFSQAHESWDTLLERAQAAAGKADVVVWWLPEDDPFPDGGPSASPVPVVAMVSDWNLSFHSVTTIARRCALTLVDRAGAAVLQRRGITRVLPWRIYGYGFDSAVHQLRPVSPRTVDLLFVGNLNPAIHAERAHWLRRIAGMAGEYRVRVRGGVFGEAYWTALAQSRIVFNHSVRGEMNVRCYEATALGALLFIESSNLEVGEVLRDGRECVRYDEHTFEALARYYLDHEDERERVAMAGRERIQQERPERRWAILADTLDRLQEAGNLQWPASASKTVASALSSDRGQAHAAINAARSGHLAIACRTAQALAADHPGDVKASATLALAAAHQAADTDLAVEDRDRWRTLAWSLLRRVVQADGQAALAGRALANLSLEKRDSDSAIRWFGWVQAAASHQDGPSDLDLPLYPRLYDDFRSQWERATARNDPADLALLLCWDCALRLGQLARTAGNLTEAIGQFSRAIRSRPDLSEPYFERSDCRHEQGQAALAADDEQQGHGCHPLKLSRWPTLARRLMAAGRADEAKRFCRESLDALGAFERVEGVAAALESVLADVDR
;
A
#
# COMPACT_ATOMS: atom_id res chain seq x y z
N MET A 1 -21.66 8.24 -25.94
CA MET A 1 -22.02 7.37 -24.79
C MET A 1 -22.26 8.19 -23.52
N ARG A 2 -23.16 7.76 -22.62
CA ARG A 2 -23.39 8.32 -21.29
C ARG A 2 -22.67 7.52 -20.20
N ILE A 3 -21.79 8.17 -19.45
CA ILE A 3 -20.92 7.56 -18.43
C ILE A 3 -21.31 8.07 -17.05
N LEU A 4 -21.55 7.15 -16.12
CA LEU A 4 -21.67 7.46 -14.69
C LEU A 4 -20.36 7.13 -13.97
N PHE A 5 -19.62 8.15 -13.54
CA PHE A 5 -18.27 8.02 -12.97
C PHE A 5 -18.23 8.37 -11.48
N GLY A 6 -17.64 7.53 -10.64
CA GLY A 6 -17.53 7.79 -9.21
C GLY A 6 -17.18 6.52 -8.43
N PRO A 7 -17.15 6.53 -7.10
CA PRO A 7 -17.41 7.67 -6.24
C PRO A 7 -16.30 8.72 -6.38
N THR A 8 -16.68 9.99 -6.46
CA THR A 8 -15.75 11.12 -6.51
C THR A 8 -16.38 12.36 -5.87
N ASN A 9 -15.62 13.43 -5.73
CA ASN A 9 -16.14 14.75 -5.32
C ASN A 9 -15.80 15.81 -6.37
N ARG A 10 -15.85 15.41 -7.64
CA ARG A 10 -15.51 16.24 -8.80
C ARG A 10 -16.76 16.55 -9.58
N GLU A 11 -16.82 17.78 -10.07
CA GLU A 11 -17.81 18.18 -11.06
C GLU A 11 -17.55 17.43 -12.37
N PRO A 12 -18.60 17.09 -13.13
CA PRO A 12 -18.43 16.55 -14.47
C PRO A 12 -17.78 17.61 -15.37
N CYS A 13 -16.86 17.19 -16.24
CA CYS A 13 -16.41 18.06 -17.33
C CYS A 13 -17.20 17.79 -18.61
N ALA A 14 -17.32 18.81 -19.46
CA ALA A 14 -17.77 18.60 -20.83
C ALA A 14 -16.76 17.74 -21.60
N VAL A 15 -17.24 16.63 -22.16
CA VAL A 15 -16.48 15.75 -23.06
C VAL A 15 -17.18 15.78 -24.41
N ALA A 16 -16.47 16.19 -25.46
CA ALA A 16 -17.08 16.27 -26.79
C ALA A 16 -17.62 14.90 -27.23
N GLY A 17 -18.90 14.84 -27.64
CA GLY A 17 -19.55 13.61 -28.12
C GLY A 17 -20.02 12.64 -27.03
N HIS A 18 -19.78 12.94 -25.75
CA HIS A 18 -20.13 12.07 -24.63
C HIS A 18 -20.80 12.83 -23.49
N GLU A 19 -21.62 12.15 -22.71
CA GLU A 19 -22.25 12.72 -21.52
C GLU A 19 -21.62 12.10 -20.27
N LEU A 20 -20.89 12.89 -19.49
CA LEU A 20 -20.24 12.44 -18.25
C LEU A 20 -21.02 12.97 -17.05
N LEU A 21 -21.49 12.04 -16.22
CA LEU A 21 -22.10 12.32 -14.93
C LEU A 21 -21.17 11.84 -13.83
N THR A 22 -21.06 12.59 -12.74
CA THR A 22 -20.31 12.13 -11.57
C THR A 22 -21.24 11.75 -10.42
N PHE A 23 -20.85 10.78 -9.61
CA PHE A 23 -21.54 10.46 -8.36
C PHE A 23 -20.59 10.42 -7.15
N GLY A 24 -21.12 10.69 -5.96
CA GLY A 24 -20.39 10.65 -4.70
C GLY A 24 -20.65 11.89 -3.83
N GLY A 25 -19.60 12.66 -3.56
CA GLY A 25 -19.64 13.84 -2.70
C GLY A 25 -20.44 15.01 -3.28
N GLU A 26 -20.55 16.09 -2.49
CA GLU A 26 -21.44 17.24 -2.74
C GLU A 26 -21.27 17.92 -4.10
N ARG A 27 -20.06 17.88 -4.68
CA ARG A 27 -19.76 18.49 -6.00
C ARG A 27 -20.15 17.60 -7.18
N SER A 28 -20.62 16.39 -6.94
CA SER A 28 -20.99 15.44 -7.98
C SER A 28 -22.39 15.72 -8.52
N THR A 29 -22.67 15.29 -9.76
CA THR A 29 -24.02 15.38 -10.34
C THR A 29 -25.06 14.61 -9.52
N VAL A 30 -24.67 13.45 -9.01
CA VAL A 30 -25.50 12.58 -8.17
C VAL A 30 -24.86 12.43 -6.80
N GLN A 31 -25.50 12.96 -5.76
CA GLN A 31 -25.04 12.75 -4.39
C GLN A 31 -25.35 11.30 -3.95
N PHE A 32 -24.32 10.62 -3.46
CA PHE A 32 -24.39 9.21 -3.12
C PHE A 32 -23.36 8.82 -2.04
N SER A 33 -23.78 8.04 -1.05
CA SER A 33 -22.91 7.44 -0.05
C SER A 33 -23.07 5.92 -0.01
N GLN A 34 -22.06 5.19 -0.49
CA GLN A 34 -22.08 3.72 -0.49
C GLN A 34 -22.18 3.09 0.90
N ALA A 35 -21.86 3.83 1.97
CA ALA A 35 -21.95 3.36 3.34
C ALA A 35 -23.41 3.16 3.82
N HIS A 36 -24.34 3.91 3.24
CA HIS A 36 -25.71 4.02 3.73
C HIS A 36 -26.77 3.72 2.68
N GLU A 37 -26.38 3.72 1.40
CA GLU A 37 -27.31 3.69 0.28
C GLU A 37 -27.03 2.49 -0.64
N SER A 38 -28.09 1.95 -1.23
CA SER A 38 -28.02 0.76 -2.05
C SER A 38 -27.56 1.04 -3.48
N TRP A 39 -27.14 -0.02 -4.19
CA TRP A 39 -26.82 0.04 -5.62
C TRP A 39 -27.98 0.58 -6.46
N ASP A 40 -29.20 0.12 -6.20
CA ASP A 40 -30.40 0.54 -6.95
C ASP A 40 -30.70 2.02 -6.75
N THR A 41 -30.51 2.53 -5.52
CA THR A 41 -30.69 3.95 -5.20
C THR A 41 -29.77 4.84 -6.07
N LEU A 42 -28.51 4.42 -6.28
CA LEU A 42 -27.58 5.13 -7.15
C LEU A 42 -28.10 5.19 -8.60
N LEU A 43 -28.54 4.05 -9.14
CA LEU A 43 -29.00 3.97 -10.52
C LEU A 43 -30.29 4.75 -10.76
N GLU A 44 -31.25 4.68 -9.84
CA GLU A 44 -32.51 5.43 -9.91
C GLU A 44 -32.26 6.94 -9.91
N ARG A 45 -31.37 7.42 -9.03
CA ARG A 45 -31.02 8.85 -8.97
C ARG A 45 -30.26 9.30 -10.20
N ALA A 46 -29.31 8.51 -10.69
CA ALA A 46 -28.61 8.82 -11.93
C ALA A 46 -29.58 8.89 -13.12
N GLN A 47 -30.52 7.95 -13.20
CA GLN A 47 -31.56 7.96 -14.22
C GLN A 47 -32.48 9.18 -14.12
N ALA A 48 -32.85 9.60 -12.91
CA ALA A 48 -33.65 10.80 -12.71
C ALA A 48 -32.89 12.09 -13.09
N ALA A 49 -31.58 12.14 -12.86
CA ALA A 49 -30.76 13.32 -13.11
C ALA A 49 -30.50 13.56 -14.61
N ALA A 50 -30.21 12.51 -15.39
CA ALA A 50 -29.79 12.65 -16.78
C ALA A 50 -30.17 11.46 -17.69
N GLY A 51 -31.04 10.57 -17.22
CA GLY A 51 -31.47 9.38 -17.97
C GLY A 51 -30.54 8.18 -17.79
N LYS A 52 -30.90 7.06 -18.42
CA LYS A 52 -30.18 5.78 -18.26
C LYS A 52 -28.73 5.90 -18.72
N ALA A 53 -27.78 5.56 -17.84
CA ALA A 53 -26.35 5.47 -18.20
C ALA A 53 -26.09 4.28 -19.14
N ASP A 54 -25.08 4.40 -20.01
CA ASP A 54 -24.64 3.29 -20.86
C ASP A 54 -23.58 2.42 -20.14
N VAL A 55 -22.78 3.05 -19.27
CA VAL A 55 -21.71 2.39 -18.50
C VAL A 55 -21.52 3.09 -17.15
N VAL A 56 -21.19 2.31 -16.12
CA VAL A 56 -20.74 2.83 -14.81
C VAL A 56 -19.23 2.62 -14.70
N VAL A 57 -18.49 3.68 -14.40
CA VAL A 57 -17.06 3.62 -14.10
C VAL A 57 -16.88 3.83 -12.61
N TRP A 58 -16.42 2.79 -11.92
CA TRP A 58 -16.19 2.80 -10.48
C TRP A 58 -14.74 3.14 -10.15
N TRP A 59 -14.53 4.24 -9.46
CA TRP A 59 -13.23 4.75 -9.04
C TRP A 59 -12.78 4.12 -7.73
N LEU A 60 -11.64 3.42 -7.75
CA LEU A 60 -10.98 2.81 -6.59
C LEU A 60 -11.89 1.92 -5.72
N PRO A 61 -12.55 0.90 -6.32
CA PRO A 61 -13.42 -0.02 -5.56
C PRO A 61 -12.70 -0.81 -4.45
N GLU A 62 -11.36 -0.84 -4.45
CA GLU A 62 -10.57 -1.40 -3.36
C GLU A 62 -10.60 -0.56 -2.06
N ASP A 63 -10.86 0.74 -2.18
CA ASP A 63 -10.96 1.68 -1.04
C ASP A 63 -12.41 2.12 -0.79
N ASP A 64 -13.22 2.17 -1.84
CA ASP A 64 -14.62 2.56 -1.82
C ASP A 64 -15.46 1.41 -2.42
N PRO A 65 -15.74 0.35 -1.65
CA PRO A 65 -16.32 -0.90 -2.13
C PRO A 65 -17.76 -0.72 -2.61
N PHE A 66 -18.20 -1.63 -3.48
CA PHE A 66 -19.57 -1.63 -3.98
C PHE A 66 -20.60 -1.89 -2.86
N PRO A 67 -21.72 -1.15 -2.83
CA PRO A 67 -22.86 -1.43 -1.97
C PRO A 67 -23.68 -2.62 -2.52
N ASP A 68 -24.21 -3.46 -1.62
CA ASP A 68 -25.14 -4.57 -1.90
C ASP A 68 -24.76 -5.39 -3.16
N GLY A 69 -25.71 -5.95 -3.92
CA GLY A 69 -25.41 -6.81 -5.09
C GLY A 69 -24.36 -6.28 -6.09
N GLY A 70 -24.09 -4.97 -6.07
CA GLY A 70 -22.94 -4.34 -6.73
C GLY A 70 -22.98 -4.53 -8.25
N PRO A 71 -21.83 -4.76 -8.91
CA PRO A 71 -21.79 -5.02 -10.34
C PRO A 71 -22.75 -6.14 -10.78
N SER A 72 -22.92 -7.18 -9.97
CA SER A 72 -23.79 -8.32 -10.30
C SER A 72 -25.27 -7.95 -10.44
N ALA A 73 -25.73 -6.87 -9.80
CA ALA A 73 -27.10 -6.36 -9.90
C ALA A 73 -27.27 -5.28 -10.99
N SER A 74 -26.17 -4.83 -11.61
CA SER A 74 -26.21 -3.70 -12.53
C SER A 74 -26.83 -4.07 -13.89
N PRO A 75 -27.80 -3.29 -14.40
CA PRO A 75 -28.38 -3.50 -15.73
C PRO A 75 -27.45 -3.01 -16.85
N VAL A 76 -26.34 -2.36 -16.51
CA VAL A 76 -25.37 -1.77 -17.45
C VAL A 76 -23.94 -2.17 -17.06
N PRO A 77 -23.01 -2.32 -18.02
CA PRO A 77 -21.64 -2.72 -17.73
C PRO A 77 -20.97 -1.84 -16.66
N VAL A 78 -20.26 -2.49 -15.72
CA VAL A 78 -19.46 -1.79 -14.70
C VAL A 78 -17.98 -1.96 -15.01
N VAL A 79 -17.26 -0.85 -15.06
CA VAL A 79 -15.81 -0.77 -15.26
C VAL A 79 -15.15 -0.37 -13.95
N ALA A 80 -14.25 -1.19 -13.43
CA ALA A 80 -13.47 -0.84 -12.23
C ALA A 80 -12.17 -0.13 -12.61
N MET A 81 -11.84 0.96 -11.92
CA MET A 81 -10.52 1.60 -11.97
C MET A 81 -9.76 1.35 -10.67
N VAL A 82 -8.68 0.58 -10.73
CA VAL A 82 -7.95 0.08 -9.56
C VAL A 82 -6.52 0.62 -9.55
N SER A 83 -6.07 1.21 -8.45
CA SER A 83 -4.71 1.71 -8.28
C SER A 83 -3.82 0.82 -7.42
N ASP A 84 -4.15 0.64 -6.14
CA ASP A 84 -3.22 0.04 -5.16
C ASP A 84 -3.40 -1.48 -5.05
N TRP A 85 -3.41 -2.13 -6.22
CA TRP A 85 -3.57 -3.58 -6.32
C TRP A 85 -2.49 -4.36 -5.59
N ASN A 86 -1.31 -3.79 -5.35
CA ASN A 86 -0.25 -4.46 -4.61
C ASN A 86 -0.46 -4.46 -3.08
N LEU A 87 -1.46 -3.74 -2.55
CA LEU A 87 -1.81 -3.67 -1.12
C LEU A 87 -3.20 -4.22 -0.80
N SER A 88 -3.94 -4.62 -1.84
CA SER A 88 -5.32 -5.09 -1.78
C SER A 88 -5.59 -6.13 -2.88
N PHE A 89 -4.59 -6.95 -3.23
CA PHE A 89 -4.64 -7.84 -4.38
C PHE A 89 -5.80 -8.83 -4.30
N HIS A 90 -6.04 -9.39 -3.11
CA HIS A 90 -7.21 -10.25 -2.87
C HIS A 90 -8.53 -9.56 -3.27
N SER A 91 -8.78 -8.35 -2.75
CA SER A 91 -9.95 -7.55 -3.12
C SER A 91 -10.01 -7.29 -4.62
N VAL A 92 -8.89 -6.88 -5.21
CA VAL A 92 -8.80 -6.52 -6.63
C VAL A 92 -9.13 -7.71 -7.53
N THR A 93 -8.64 -8.91 -7.21
CA THR A 93 -9.00 -10.10 -8.01
C THR A 93 -10.49 -10.42 -7.96
N THR A 94 -11.15 -10.19 -6.82
CA THR A 94 -12.60 -10.34 -6.71
C THR A 94 -13.32 -9.28 -7.54
N ILE A 95 -12.95 -8.01 -7.36
CA ILE A 95 -13.52 -6.87 -8.08
C ILE A 95 -13.44 -7.11 -9.59
N ALA A 96 -12.26 -7.50 -10.07
CA ALA A 96 -12.01 -7.68 -11.49
C ALA A 96 -12.80 -8.85 -12.10
N ARG A 97 -13.12 -9.89 -11.32
CA ARG A 97 -13.97 -11.01 -11.78
C ARG A 97 -15.45 -10.62 -11.89
N ARG A 98 -15.89 -9.59 -11.16
CA ARG A 98 -17.29 -9.12 -11.14
C ARG A 98 -17.57 -7.99 -12.12
N CYS A 99 -16.54 -7.31 -12.62
CA CYS A 99 -16.68 -6.17 -13.52
C CYS A 99 -16.63 -6.60 -15.00
N ALA A 100 -17.25 -5.80 -15.87
CA ALA A 100 -17.17 -5.98 -17.32
C ALA A 100 -15.75 -5.73 -17.84
N LEU A 101 -15.04 -4.77 -17.22
CA LEU A 101 -13.65 -4.41 -17.53
C LEU A 101 -12.96 -3.89 -16.25
N THR A 102 -11.65 -4.15 -16.13
CA THR A 102 -10.80 -3.52 -15.12
C THR A 102 -9.71 -2.68 -15.78
N LEU A 103 -9.64 -1.41 -15.40
CA LEU A 103 -8.57 -0.49 -15.72
C LEU A 103 -7.58 -0.49 -14.55
N VAL A 104 -6.30 -0.68 -14.84
CA VAL A 104 -5.22 -0.78 -13.84
C VAL A 104 -3.90 -0.38 -14.49
N ASP A 105 -2.88 0.01 -13.72
CA ASP A 105 -1.55 0.26 -14.29
C ASP A 105 -0.98 -0.95 -15.05
N ARG A 106 0.01 -0.70 -15.91
CA ARG A 106 0.57 -1.70 -16.83
C ARG A 106 1.09 -2.96 -16.11
N ALA A 107 1.69 -2.81 -14.94
CA ALA A 107 2.17 -3.95 -14.16
C ALA A 107 1.00 -4.77 -13.59
N GLY A 108 -0.01 -4.09 -13.03
CA GLY A 108 -1.22 -4.73 -12.53
C GLY A 108 -1.98 -5.47 -13.61
N ALA A 109 -2.05 -4.91 -14.83
CA ALA A 109 -2.68 -5.58 -15.97
C ALA A 109 -1.99 -6.90 -16.29
N ALA A 110 -0.66 -6.89 -16.37
CA ALA A 110 0.12 -8.10 -16.62
C ALA A 110 -0.03 -9.13 -15.50
N VAL A 111 -0.08 -8.70 -14.23
CA VAL A 111 -0.31 -9.59 -13.08
C VAL A 111 -1.70 -10.21 -13.14
N LEU A 112 -2.76 -9.42 -13.31
CA LEU A 112 -4.14 -9.93 -13.37
C LEU A 112 -4.35 -10.90 -14.55
N GLN A 113 -3.75 -10.62 -15.71
CA GLN A 113 -3.78 -11.53 -16.86
C GLN A 113 -3.10 -12.87 -16.55
N ARG A 114 -1.95 -12.87 -15.86
CA ARG A 114 -1.31 -14.12 -15.38
C ARG A 114 -2.18 -14.88 -14.38
N ARG A 115 -3.10 -14.21 -13.68
CA ARG A 115 -4.10 -14.84 -12.80
C ARG A 115 -5.36 -15.30 -13.53
N GLY A 116 -5.35 -15.27 -14.88
CA GLY A 116 -6.48 -15.68 -15.71
C GLY A 116 -7.61 -14.65 -15.81
N ILE A 117 -7.38 -13.42 -15.34
CA ILE A 117 -8.34 -12.32 -15.47
C ILE A 117 -8.00 -11.58 -16.77
N THR A 118 -8.73 -11.90 -17.83
CA THR A 118 -8.41 -11.46 -19.20
C THR A 118 -9.00 -10.11 -19.58
N ARG A 119 -10.03 -9.65 -18.85
CA ARG A 119 -10.77 -8.41 -19.14
C ARG A 119 -10.14 -7.22 -18.42
N VAL A 120 -8.89 -6.96 -18.77
CA VAL A 120 -8.07 -5.96 -18.11
C VAL A 120 -7.37 -5.11 -19.16
N LEU A 121 -7.40 -3.78 -18.96
CA LEU A 121 -6.76 -2.82 -19.84
C LEU A 121 -5.74 -1.99 -19.05
N PRO A 122 -4.46 -1.93 -19.49
CA PRO A 122 -3.49 -0.99 -18.94
C PRO A 122 -3.99 0.44 -19.04
N TRP A 123 -3.97 1.17 -17.92
CA TRP A 123 -4.48 2.52 -17.83
C TRP A 123 -3.67 3.37 -16.86
N ARG A 124 -3.30 4.58 -17.30
CA ARG A 124 -2.60 5.58 -16.48
C ARG A 124 -3.58 6.28 -15.52
N ILE A 125 -3.95 5.59 -14.44
CA ILE A 125 -4.96 6.03 -13.47
C ILE A 125 -4.53 7.28 -12.71
N TYR A 126 -3.24 7.46 -12.43
CA TYR A 126 -2.80 8.66 -11.71
C TYR A 126 -2.84 9.94 -12.53
N GLY A 127 -3.11 9.87 -13.84
CA GLY A 127 -3.37 11.04 -14.67
C GLY A 127 -4.63 11.82 -14.26
N TYR A 128 -5.56 11.18 -13.54
CA TYR A 128 -6.71 11.89 -12.96
C TYR A 128 -6.34 12.63 -11.68
N GLY A 129 -5.22 12.31 -11.01
CA GLY A 129 -4.79 13.01 -9.78
C GLY A 129 -4.23 14.42 -10.02
N PHE A 130 -3.91 14.74 -11.28
CA PHE A 130 -3.43 16.06 -11.70
C PHE A 130 -4.58 17.07 -11.77
N ASP A 131 -4.38 18.30 -11.28
CA ASP A 131 -5.34 19.40 -11.36
C ASP A 131 -4.64 20.64 -11.91
N SER A 132 -4.97 21.00 -13.15
CA SER A 132 -4.34 22.14 -13.83
C SER A 132 -4.67 23.51 -13.22
N ALA A 133 -5.70 23.61 -12.37
CA ALA A 133 -6.00 24.83 -11.61
C ALA A 133 -5.07 24.99 -10.40
N VAL A 134 -4.65 23.87 -9.80
CA VAL A 134 -3.80 23.84 -8.61
C VAL A 134 -2.31 23.80 -8.99
N HIS A 135 -1.96 22.97 -9.97
CA HIS A 135 -0.57 22.71 -10.38
C HIS A 135 -0.09 23.72 -11.43
N GLN A 136 -0.23 25.01 -11.10
CA GLN A 136 0.27 26.11 -11.91
C GLN A 136 1.56 26.67 -11.31
N LEU A 137 2.56 26.88 -12.18
CA LEU A 137 3.78 27.57 -11.79
C LEU A 137 3.43 29.02 -11.38
N ARG A 138 3.60 29.34 -10.10
CA ARG A 138 3.46 30.72 -9.61
C ARG A 138 4.78 31.47 -9.85
N PRO A 139 4.77 32.70 -10.41
CA PRO A 139 5.99 33.38 -10.89
C PRO A 139 7.08 33.72 -9.86
N VAL A 140 6.86 33.49 -8.56
CA VAL A 140 7.60 34.20 -7.49
C VAL A 140 8.31 33.27 -6.50
N SER A 141 8.29 31.94 -6.66
CA SER A 141 8.98 31.06 -5.70
C SER A 141 10.39 30.71 -6.18
N PRO A 142 11.47 31.17 -5.52
CA PRO A 142 12.81 30.73 -5.84
C PRO A 142 12.95 29.23 -5.56
N ARG A 143 13.67 28.50 -6.43
CA ARG A 143 13.99 27.08 -6.20
C ARG A 143 15.10 26.96 -5.14
N THR A 144 14.72 26.82 -3.88
CA THR A 144 15.60 26.77 -2.71
C THR A 144 16.01 25.36 -2.29
N VAL A 145 15.41 24.32 -2.88
CA VAL A 145 15.75 22.92 -2.64
C VAL A 145 16.41 22.37 -3.90
N ASP A 146 17.58 21.78 -3.75
CA ASP A 146 18.32 21.26 -4.91
C ASP A 146 17.76 19.90 -5.33
N LEU A 147 17.53 19.00 -4.36
CA LEU A 147 16.98 17.67 -4.58
C LEU A 147 15.91 17.34 -3.54
N LEU A 148 14.69 17.06 -3.98
CA LEU A 148 13.57 16.72 -3.12
C LEU A 148 13.08 15.29 -3.35
N PHE A 149 12.85 14.58 -2.26
CA PHE A 149 11.83 13.54 -2.21
C PHE A 149 10.71 13.95 -1.25
N VAL A 150 9.46 13.78 -1.69
CA VAL A 150 8.28 13.93 -0.83
C VAL A 150 7.29 12.80 -1.10
N GLY A 151 6.94 12.03 -0.06
CA GLY A 151 6.03 10.89 -0.20
C GLY A 151 5.95 10.02 1.04
N ASN A 152 5.32 8.86 0.90
CA ASN A 152 5.24 7.88 1.97
C ASN A 152 6.62 7.23 2.21
N LEU A 153 7.09 7.31 3.46
CA LEU A 153 8.37 6.80 3.95
C LEU A 153 8.25 5.42 4.61
N ASN A 154 7.06 4.82 4.65
CA ASN A 154 6.85 3.50 5.24
C ASN A 154 7.62 2.42 4.44
N PRO A 155 8.65 1.79 5.03
CA PRO A 155 9.48 0.78 4.38
C PRO A 155 8.70 -0.49 4.01
N ALA A 156 7.65 -0.84 4.77
CA ALA A 156 6.84 -2.03 4.50
C ALA A 156 6.22 -1.96 3.10
N ILE A 157 5.77 -0.76 2.74
CA ILE A 157 5.18 -0.45 1.43
C ILE A 157 6.27 -0.14 0.40
N HIS A 158 7.39 0.44 0.81
CA HIS A 158 8.40 1.02 -0.08
C HIS A 158 9.84 0.56 0.23
N ALA A 159 10.08 -0.74 0.34
CA ALA A 159 11.37 -1.32 0.75
C ALA A 159 12.54 -0.88 -0.17
N GLU A 160 12.37 -0.97 -1.49
CA GLU A 160 13.39 -0.54 -2.45
C GLU A 160 13.65 0.97 -2.36
N ARG A 161 12.58 1.77 -2.16
CA ARG A 161 12.70 3.22 -2.02
C ARG A 161 13.55 3.60 -0.82
N ALA A 162 13.53 2.85 0.29
CA ALA A 162 14.33 3.19 1.46
C ALA A 162 15.84 3.24 1.14
N HIS A 163 16.32 2.35 0.26
CA HIS A 163 17.70 2.33 -0.21
C HIS A 163 18.03 3.57 -1.04
N TRP A 164 17.15 3.94 -1.96
CA TRP A 164 17.28 5.17 -2.76
C TRP A 164 17.30 6.42 -1.89
N LEU A 165 16.41 6.50 -0.90
CA LEU A 165 16.35 7.64 0.00
C LEU A 165 17.61 7.76 0.87
N ARG A 166 18.25 6.65 1.24
CA ARG A 166 19.55 6.69 1.92
C ARG A 166 20.65 7.28 1.03
N ARG A 167 20.66 6.96 -0.27
CA ARG A 167 21.59 7.52 -1.27
C ARG A 167 21.35 9.01 -1.51
N ILE A 168 20.08 9.40 -1.69
CA ILE A 168 19.66 10.80 -1.81
C ILE A 168 20.10 11.60 -0.58
N ALA A 169 19.83 11.08 0.62
CA ALA A 169 20.23 11.73 1.85
C ALA A 169 21.76 11.87 1.95
N GLY A 170 22.53 10.90 1.44
CA GLY A 170 23.99 10.97 1.38
C GLY A 170 24.53 12.18 0.59
N MET A 171 23.74 12.80 -0.28
CA MET A 171 24.13 14.00 -1.02
C MET A 171 23.94 15.31 -0.20
N ALA A 172 23.40 15.24 1.02
CA ALA A 172 23.11 16.42 1.84
C ALA A 172 24.35 17.17 2.35
N GLY A 173 25.53 16.54 2.31
CA GLY A 173 26.81 17.22 2.58
C GLY A 173 27.26 18.16 1.45
N GLU A 174 26.76 17.96 0.23
CA GLU A 174 27.12 18.74 -0.97
C GLU A 174 25.99 19.67 -1.43
N TYR A 175 24.72 19.25 -1.27
CA TYR A 175 23.55 19.92 -1.82
C TYR A 175 22.43 20.11 -0.78
N ARG A 176 21.49 21.05 -1.03
CA ARG A 176 20.29 21.22 -0.19
C ARG A 176 19.26 20.14 -0.50
N VAL A 177 19.46 18.96 0.09
CA VAL A 177 18.58 17.81 -0.05
C VAL A 177 17.43 17.88 0.96
N ARG A 178 16.23 17.48 0.56
CA ARG A 178 15.08 17.30 1.48
C ARG A 178 14.39 15.97 1.23
N VAL A 179 14.15 15.20 2.29
CA VAL A 179 13.37 13.96 2.30
C VAL A 179 12.22 14.14 3.29
N ARG A 180 10.99 14.21 2.78
CA ARG A 180 9.79 14.54 3.56
C ARG A 180 8.70 13.47 3.43
N GLY A 181 8.00 13.21 4.54
CA GLY A 181 6.79 12.40 4.58
C GLY A 181 5.68 13.11 5.35
N GLY A 182 4.42 12.70 5.14
CA GLY A 182 3.26 13.30 5.82
C GLY A 182 2.99 14.76 5.44
N VAL A 183 3.41 15.20 4.25
CA VAL A 183 3.16 16.53 3.72
C VAL A 183 2.04 16.44 2.67
N PHE A 184 1.01 17.27 2.81
CA PHE A 184 -0.19 17.25 1.97
C PHE A 184 -0.59 18.67 1.53
N GLY A 185 -1.47 18.76 0.53
CA GLY A 185 -2.07 20.03 0.08
C GLY A 185 -1.05 21.08 -0.35
N GLU A 186 -1.28 22.35 0.02
CA GLU A 186 -0.45 23.49 -0.39
C GLU A 186 1.02 23.36 0.02
N ALA A 187 1.29 22.80 1.20
CA ALA A 187 2.66 22.58 1.66
C ALA A 187 3.41 21.59 0.75
N TYR A 188 2.71 20.56 0.25
CA TYR A 188 3.26 19.58 -0.67
C TYR A 188 3.57 20.21 -2.03
N TRP A 189 2.63 20.96 -2.62
CA TRP A 189 2.85 21.63 -3.90
C TRP A 189 3.93 22.72 -3.81
N THR A 190 3.99 23.44 -2.69
CA THR A 190 5.05 24.44 -2.44
C THR A 190 6.42 23.77 -2.41
N ALA A 191 6.56 22.62 -1.74
CA ALA A 191 7.82 21.88 -1.73
C ALA A 191 8.24 21.48 -3.15
N LEU A 192 7.32 20.95 -3.96
CA LEU A 192 7.61 20.61 -5.37
C LEU A 192 8.03 21.85 -6.19
N ALA A 193 7.31 22.96 -6.06
CA ALA A 193 7.59 24.21 -6.80
C ALA A 193 8.94 24.84 -6.40
N GLN A 194 9.39 24.65 -5.16
CA GLN A 194 10.68 25.14 -4.67
C GLN A 194 11.86 24.22 -4.99
N SER A 195 11.63 23.10 -5.68
CA SER A 195 12.67 22.09 -5.91
C SER A 195 13.23 22.16 -7.32
N ARG A 196 14.56 22.11 -7.46
CA ARG A 196 15.23 22.03 -8.77
C ARG A 196 15.02 20.64 -9.40
N ILE A 197 15.34 19.60 -8.64
CA ILE A 197 15.11 18.21 -9.02
C ILE A 197 14.12 17.59 -8.03
N VAL A 198 13.13 16.88 -8.54
CA VAL A 198 12.25 16.00 -7.75
C VAL A 198 12.55 14.56 -8.10
N PHE A 199 13.04 13.82 -7.11
CA PHE A 199 13.26 12.40 -7.22
C PHE A 199 11.94 11.63 -7.09
N ASN A 200 11.73 10.68 -7.99
CA ASN A 200 10.66 9.72 -7.91
C ASN A 200 11.19 8.29 -8.07
N HIS A 201 10.61 7.37 -7.32
CA HIS A 201 10.76 5.93 -7.48
C HIS A 201 9.39 5.29 -7.31
N SER A 202 8.85 4.76 -8.41
CA SER A 202 7.53 4.12 -8.41
C SER A 202 7.54 2.80 -7.63
N VAL A 203 6.36 2.26 -7.30
CA VAL A 203 6.27 0.99 -6.56
C VAL A 203 6.20 -0.21 -7.50
N ARG A 204 5.59 0.00 -8.67
CA ARG A 204 5.17 -1.05 -9.61
C ARG A 204 5.66 -0.77 -11.03
N GLY A 205 6.42 0.31 -11.24
CA GLY A 205 6.75 0.82 -12.57
C GLY A 205 5.69 1.75 -13.15
N GLU A 206 4.72 2.21 -12.34
CA GLU A 206 3.63 3.07 -12.77
C GLU A 206 4.07 4.55 -12.90
N MET A 207 3.41 5.30 -13.78
CA MET A 207 3.53 6.75 -13.78
C MET A 207 2.59 7.32 -12.70
N ASN A 208 3.08 7.40 -11.47
CA ASN A 208 2.31 7.91 -10.33
C ASN A 208 2.10 9.42 -10.36
N VAL A 209 1.24 9.93 -9.46
CA VAL A 209 0.81 11.33 -9.44
C VAL A 209 1.97 12.32 -9.34
N ARG A 210 3.05 11.98 -8.62
CA ARG A 210 4.25 12.82 -8.48
C ARG A 210 4.91 13.13 -9.82
N CYS A 211 4.86 12.19 -10.78
CA CYS A 211 5.35 12.44 -12.15
C CYS A 211 4.60 13.59 -12.83
N TYR A 212 3.30 13.71 -12.57
CA TYR A 212 2.48 14.78 -13.14
C TYR A 212 2.71 16.10 -12.39
N GLU A 213 2.62 16.09 -11.07
CA GLU A 213 2.64 17.29 -10.24
C GLU A 213 4.01 17.98 -10.24
N ALA A 214 5.10 17.24 -10.07
CA ALA A 214 6.45 17.81 -10.03
C ALA A 214 6.82 18.46 -11.36
N THR A 215 6.52 17.76 -12.46
CA THR A 215 6.76 18.23 -13.82
C THR A 215 5.89 19.45 -14.14
N ALA A 216 4.63 19.47 -13.70
CA ALA A 216 3.73 20.61 -13.93
C ALA A 216 4.18 21.89 -13.20
N LEU A 217 4.79 21.71 -12.02
CA LEU A 217 5.41 22.77 -11.22
C LEU A 217 6.85 23.10 -11.66
N GLY A 218 7.29 22.57 -12.81
CA GLY A 218 8.54 22.90 -13.47
C GLY A 218 9.80 22.37 -12.77
N ALA A 219 9.68 21.42 -11.85
CA ALA A 219 10.83 20.71 -11.33
C ALA A 219 11.31 19.67 -12.35
N LEU A 220 12.62 19.43 -12.42
CA LEU A 220 13.15 18.34 -13.23
C LEU A 220 12.81 17.00 -12.56
N LEU A 221 11.98 16.19 -13.23
CA LEU A 221 11.61 14.86 -12.74
C LEU A 221 12.75 13.86 -12.98
N PHE A 222 13.23 13.25 -11.90
CA PHE A 222 14.05 12.05 -11.93
C PHE A 222 13.17 10.82 -11.70
N ILE A 223 13.25 9.81 -12.56
CA ILE A 223 12.44 8.59 -12.49
C ILE A 223 13.27 7.36 -12.84
N GLU A 224 12.96 6.19 -12.30
CA GLU A 224 13.73 4.97 -12.60
C GLU A 224 13.66 4.58 -14.09
N SER A 225 14.79 4.13 -14.63
CA SER A 225 14.93 3.68 -16.03
C SER A 225 14.14 2.40 -16.33
N SER A 226 13.70 1.67 -15.31
CA SER A 226 12.81 0.52 -15.40
C SER A 226 11.32 0.88 -15.44
N ASN A 227 10.94 2.15 -15.25
CA ASN A 227 9.54 2.57 -15.25
C ASN A 227 8.84 2.18 -16.56
N LEU A 228 7.63 1.64 -16.46
CA LEU A 228 6.93 1.01 -17.58
C LEU A 228 6.04 1.98 -18.37
N GLU A 229 5.72 3.14 -17.81
CA GLU A 229 4.68 4.03 -18.34
C GLU A 229 5.18 5.44 -18.67
N VAL A 230 6.17 5.95 -17.94
CA VAL A 230 6.61 7.36 -18.07
C VAL A 230 7.06 7.71 -19.48
N GLY A 231 7.71 6.77 -20.17
CA GLY A 231 8.22 6.94 -21.54
C GLY A 231 7.15 7.15 -22.61
N GLU A 232 5.87 6.85 -22.31
CA GLU A 232 4.74 7.18 -23.19
C GLU A 232 4.42 8.67 -23.22
N VAL A 233 4.86 9.41 -22.19
CA VAL A 233 4.52 10.83 -21.98
C VAL A 233 5.77 11.70 -22.02
N LEU A 234 6.77 11.36 -21.21
CA LEU A 234 8.00 12.15 -21.00
C LEU A 234 9.19 11.33 -21.49
N ARG A 235 9.98 11.88 -22.41
CA ARG A 235 11.16 11.22 -22.97
C ARG A 235 12.40 11.60 -22.18
N ASP A 236 13.25 10.61 -21.98
CA ASP A 236 14.52 10.75 -21.29
C ASP A 236 15.44 11.79 -21.97
N GLY A 237 16.11 12.61 -21.17
CA GLY A 237 16.99 13.71 -21.59
C GLY A 237 16.27 14.89 -22.27
N ARG A 238 14.94 14.83 -22.46
CA ARG A 238 14.14 15.88 -23.09
C ARG A 238 13.10 16.48 -22.17
N GLU A 239 12.30 15.63 -21.53
CA GLU A 239 11.20 16.06 -20.65
C GLU A 239 11.33 15.50 -19.22
N CYS A 240 12.18 14.49 -19.01
CA CYS A 240 12.54 13.94 -17.72
C CYS A 240 13.96 13.36 -17.78
N VAL A 241 14.50 12.93 -16.64
CA VAL A 241 15.77 12.20 -16.57
C VAL A 241 15.52 10.82 -15.97
N ARG A 242 15.97 9.79 -16.66
CA ARG A 242 15.88 8.41 -16.19
C ARG A 242 17.20 7.98 -15.55
N TYR A 243 17.11 7.39 -14.36
CA TYR A 243 18.28 6.92 -13.62
C TYR A 243 18.20 5.42 -13.32
N ASP A 244 19.35 4.82 -13.05
CA ASP A 244 19.50 3.46 -12.52
C ASP A 244 20.50 3.44 -11.35
N GLU A 245 20.81 2.23 -10.87
CA GLU A 245 21.69 2.01 -9.72
C GLU A 245 23.10 2.58 -9.90
N HIS A 246 23.57 2.77 -11.13
CA HIS A 246 24.93 3.20 -11.44
C HIS A 246 25.02 4.67 -11.86
N THR A 247 23.91 5.25 -12.32
CA THR A 247 23.89 6.58 -12.95
C THR A 247 23.31 7.68 -12.06
N PHE A 248 22.55 7.33 -11.02
CA PHE A 248 21.79 8.29 -10.22
C PHE A 248 22.62 9.47 -9.70
N GLU A 249 23.70 9.24 -8.94
CA GLU A 249 24.48 10.33 -8.34
C GLU A 249 25.19 11.16 -9.41
N ALA A 250 25.68 10.52 -10.47
CA ALA A 250 26.36 11.21 -11.56
C ALA A 250 25.39 12.15 -12.32
N LEU A 251 24.18 11.67 -12.62
CA LEU A 251 23.14 12.48 -13.25
C LEU A 251 22.66 13.61 -12.33
N ALA A 252 22.45 13.31 -11.04
CA ALA A 252 22.01 14.31 -10.08
C ALA A 252 23.04 15.45 -9.95
N ARG A 253 24.34 15.14 -9.79
CA ARG A 253 25.39 16.16 -9.78
C ARG A 253 25.45 16.92 -11.10
N TYR A 254 25.45 16.21 -12.23
CA TYR A 254 25.48 16.84 -13.55
C TYR A 254 24.39 17.90 -13.71
N TYR A 255 23.12 17.55 -13.47
CA TYR A 255 22.02 18.50 -13.66
C TYR A 255 21.93 19.59 -12.58
N LEU A 256 22.53 19.39 -11.40
CA LEU A 256 22.64 20.45 -10.39
C LEU A 256 23.75 21.45 -10.71
N ASP A 257 24.80 20.99 -11.42
CA ASP A 257 25.92 21.83 -11.85
C ASP A 257 25.67 22.48 -13.24
N HIS A 258 24.68 22.00 -14.01
CA HIS A 258 24.30 22.49 -15.35
C HIS A 258 22.88 23.09 -15.35
N GLU A 259 22.73 24.23 -14.68
CA GLU A 259 21.43 24.88 -14.40
C GLU A 259 20.58 25.14 -15.66
N ASP A 260 21.19 25.68 -16.73
CA ASP A 260 20.49 26.04 -17.99
C ASP A 260 19.93 24.79 -18.68
N GLU A 261 20.72 23.73 -18.75
CA GLU A 261 20.27 22.47 -19.36
C GLU A 261 19.16 21.83 -18.51
N ARG A 262 19.34 21.79 -17.20
CA ARG A 262 18.33 21.27 -16.27
C ARG A 262 17.01 22.03 -16.41
N GLU A 263 17.05 23.36 -16.45
CA GLU A 263 15.86 24.19 -16.63
C GLU A 263 15.18 23.93 -17.98
N ARG A 264 15.97 23.85 -19.07
CA ARG A 264 15.45 23.52 -20.41
C ARG A 264 14.67 22.20 -20.41
N VAL A 265 15.21 21.14 -19.80
CA VAL A 265 14.55 19.82 -19.72
C VAL A 265 13.29 19.90 -18.85
N ALA A 266 13.37 20.56 -17.69
CA ALA A 266 12.22 20.72 -16.79
C ALA A 266 11.06 21.49 -17.44
N MET A 267 11.36 22.56 -18.18
CA MET A 267 10.35 23.36 -18.87
C MET A 267 9.73 22.63 -20.06
N ALA A 268 10.51 21.86 -20.82
CA ALA A 268 9.97 20.97 -21.85
C ALA A 268 9.04 19.90 -21.25
N GLY A 269 9.41 19.31 -20.11
CA GLY A 269 8.55 18.40 -19.36
C GLY A 269 7.24 19.06 -18.92
N ARG A 270 7.33 20.29 -18.39
CA ARG A 270 6.16 21.08 -18.02
C ARG A 270 5.22 21.29 -19.20
N GLU A 271 5.73 21.73 -20.34
CA GLU A 271 4.90 21.94 -21.53
C GLU A 271 4.19 20.65 -21.97
N ARG A 272 4.90 19.52 -21.91
CA ARG A 272 4.35 18.22 -22.28
C ARG A 272 3.27 17.73 -21.32
N ILE A 273 3.46 17.87 -20.01
CA ILE A 273 2.52 17.37 -19.00
C ILE A 273 1.22 18.17 -18.97
N GLN A 274 1.26 19.45 -19.35
CA GLN A 274 0.06 20.29 -19.51
C GLN A 274 -0.91 19.77 -20.58
N GLN A 275 -0.49 18.81 -21.40
CA GLN A 275 -1.34 18.13 -22.38
C GLN A 275 -2.04 16.87 -21.80
N GLU A 276 -1.71 16.44 -20.58
CA GLU A 276 -2.31 15.26 -19.92
C GLU A 276 -3.42 15.66 -18.92
N ARG A 277 -4.12 16.78 -19.16
CA ARG A 277 -5.15 17.31 -18.26
C ARG A 277 -6.29 16.30 -18.03
N PRO A 278 -6.94 16.30 -16.86
CA PRO A 278 -8.04 15.38 -16.55
C PRO A 278 -9.14 15.34 -17.60
N GLU A 279 -9.52 16.48 -18.19
CA GLU A 279 -10.58 16.58 -19.20
C GLU A 279 -10.22 15.76 -20.44
N ARG A 280 -8.95 15.84 -20.88
CA ARG A 280 -8.46 15.02 -21.99
C ARG A 280 -8.42 13.55 -21.61
N ARG A 281 -8.06 13.21 -20.37
CA ARG A 281 -8.05 11.82 -19.88
C ARG A 281 -9.46 11.23 -19.80
N TRP A 282 -10.47 12.03 -19.44
CA TRP A 282 -11.86 11.63 -19.48
C TRP A 282 -12.37 11.46 -20.93
N ALA A 283 -11.98 12.33 -21.85
CA ALA A 283 -12.29 12.16 -23.27
C ALA A 283 -11.69 10.85 -23.84
N ILE A 284 -10.41 10.58 -23.56
CA ILE A 284 -9.74 9.35 -23.99
C ILE A 284 -10.42 8.11 -23.38
N LEU A 285 -10.86 8.18 -22.12
CA LEU A 285 -11.63 7.12 -21.48
C LEU A 285 -12.95 6.88 -22.21
N ALA A 286 -13.73 7.94 -22.42
CA ALA A 286 -15.04 7.86 -23.05
C ALA A 286 -14.94 7.26 -24.46
N ASP A 287 -14.05 7.77 -25.30
CA ASP A 287 -13.82 7.24 -26.65
C ASP A 287 -13.36 5.79 -26.64
N THR A 288 -12.58 5.38 -25.63
CA THR A 288 -12.11 4.00 -25.50
C THR A 288 -13.25 3.06 -25.13
N LEU A 289 -14.08 3.44 -24.16
CA LEU A 289 -15.23 2.65 -23.73
C LEU A 289 -16.29 2.55 -24.83
N ASP A 290 -16.53 3.64 -25.56
CA ASP A 290 -17.48 3.67 -26.69
C ASP A 290 -17.05 2.67 -27.78
N ARG A 291 -15.78 2.70 -28.19
CA ARG A 291 -15.22 1.71 -29.14
C ARG A 291 -15.31 0.27 -28.63
N LEU A 292 -15.07 0.04 -27.33
CA LEU A 292 -15.18 -1.29 -26.74
C LEU A 292 -16.64 -1.77 -26.70
N GLN A 293 -17.58 -0.87 -26.45
CA GLN A 293 -19.01 -1.15 -26.47
C GLN A 293 -19.47 -1.49 -27.90
N GLU A 294 -19.09 -0.68 -28.90
CA GLU A 294 -19.40 -0.90 -30.32
C GLU A 294 -18.84 -2.25 -30.83
N ALA A 295 -17.64 -2.60 -30.40
CA ALA A 295 -17.01 -3.88 -30.73
C ALA A 295 -17.59 -5.08 -29.96
N GLY A 296 -18.55 -4.87 -29.04
CA GLY A 296 -19.10 -5.93 -28.19
C GLY A 296 -18.12 -6.47 -27.14
N ASN A 297 -17.02 -5.76 -26.87
CA ASN A 297 -15.99 -6.15 -25.91
C ASN A 297 -16.28 -5.65 -24.48
N LEU A 298 -17.28 -4.78 -24.31
CA LEU A 298 -17.76 -4.31 -23.00
C LEU A 298 -19.00 -5.08 -22.54
N GLN A 299 -18.89 -6.41 -22.50
CA GLN A 299 -19.98 -7.31 -22.07
C GLN A 299 -19.76 -7.79 -20.64
N TRP A 300 -20.80 -8.30 -19.99
CA TRP A 300 -20.67 -9.04 -18.73
C TRP A 300 -19.87 -10.34 -18.89
N PRO A 301 -19.16 -10.82 -17.86
CA PRO A 301 -18.45 -12.09 -17.93
C PRO A 301 -19.45 -13.22 -18.22
N ALA A 302 -19.22 -14.02 -19.27
CA ALA A 302 -19.99 -15.25 -19.50
C ALA A 302 -19.86 -16.22 -18.30
N SER A 303 -18.78 -16.07 -17.53
CA SER A 303 -18.52 -16.73 -16.24
C SER A 303 -19.16 -16.08 -15.02
N ALA A 304 -20.06 -15.09 -15.17
CA ALA A 304 -21.14 -14.83 -14.21
C ALA A 304 -22.17 -16.00 -14.23
N SER A 305 -21.63 -17.21 -14.34
CA SER A 305 -22.31 -18.49 -14.37
C SER A 305 -22.95 -18.70 -13.02
N LYS A 306 -24.22 -19.08 -13.04
CA LYS A 306 -25.15 -19.28 -11.92
C LYS A 306 -24.83 -20.52 -11.08
N THR A 307 -23.56 -20.83 -10.82
CA THR A 307 -23.22 -21.92 -9.91
C THR A 307 -23.18 -21.41 -8.48
N VAL A 308 -23.59 -22.23 -7.51
CA VAL A 308 -23.57 -21.84 -6.09
C VAL A 308 -22.14 -21.46 -5.64
N ALA A 309 -21.12 -22.13 -6.18
CA ALA A 309 -19.72 -21.86 -5.87
C ALA A 309 -19.22 -20.49 -6.35
N SER A 310 -19.68 -19.99 -7.51
CA SER A 310 -19.29 -18.67 -8.02
C SER A 310 -19.99 -17.55 -7.25
N ALA A 311 -21.25 -17.73 -6.86
CA ALA A 311 -21.99 -16.81 -5.99
C ALA A 311 -21.33 -16.70 -4.61
N LEU A 312 -21.04 -17.85 -3.98
CA LEU A 312 -20.29 -17.94 -2.71
C LEU A 312 -18.94 -17.20 -2.74
N SER A 313 -18.18 -17.38 -3.82
CA SER A 313 -16.89 -16.70 -4.00
C SER A 313 -17.06 -15.19 -4.21
N SER A 314 -18.13 -14.77 -4.88
CA SER A 314 -18.45 -13.37 -5.15
C SER A 314 -18.82 -12.64 -3.85
N ASP A 315 -19.68 -13.23 -3.03
CA ASP A 315 -20.19 -12.63 -1.79
C ASP A 315 -19.10 -12.58 -0.71
N ARG A 316 -18.27 -13.64 -0.61
CA ARG A 316 -17.09 -13.63 0.25
C ARG A 316 -16.12 -12.52 -0.15
N GLY A 317 -15.86 -12.37 -1.44
CA GLY A 317 -14.95 -11.35 -1.91
C GLY A 317 -15.51 -9.93 -1.73
N GLN A 318 -16.84 -9.75 -1.67
CA GLN A 318 -17.45 -8.48 -1.29
C GLN A 318 -17.22 -8.15 0.18
N ALA A 319 -17.47 -9.12 1.07
CA ALA A 319 -17.18 -8.94 2.49
C ALA A 319 -15.68 -8.67 2.69
N HIS A 320 -14.81 -9.35 1.96
CA HIS A 320 -13.37 -9.10 1.97
C HIS A 320 -13.06 -7.66 1.50
N ALA A 321 -13.61 -7.21 0.36
CA ALA A 321 -13.40 -5.84 -0.11
C ALA A 321 -13.86 -4.79 0.92
N ALA A 322 -15.00 -5.02 1.57
CA ALA A 322 -15.52 -4.13 2.61
C ALA A 322 -14.64 -4.13 3.88
N ILE A 323 -14.16 -5.30 4.33
CA ILE A 323 -13.16 -5.42 5.41
C ILE A 323 -11.88 -4.68 5.01
N ASN A 324 -11.42 -4.87 3.78
CA ASN A 324 -10.21 -4.24 3.26
C ASN A 324 -10.37 -2.75 2.99
N ALA A 325 -11.55 -2.16 3.07
CA ALA A 325 -11.72 -0.71 3.05
C ALA A 325 -11.63 -0.11 4.46
N ALA A 326 -12.05 -0.84 5.51
CA ALA A 326 -12.05 -0.52 6.95
C ALA A 326 -12.25 0.96 7.33
N ARG A 327 -13.25 1.61 6.73
CA ARG A 327 -13.88 2.82 7.28
C ARG A 327 -15.12 2.38 8.07
N SER A 328 -15.50 3.06 9.15
CA SER A 328 -16.58 2.64 10.07
C SER A 328 -17.88 2.29 9.33
N GLY A 329 -18.26 3.09 8.32
CA GLY A 329 -19.40 2.81 7.44
C GLY A 329 -19.26 1.56 6.55
N HIS A 330 -18.04 1.20 6.15
CA HIS A 330 -17.76 0.01 5.33
C HIS A 330 -17.70 -1.28 6.17
N LEU A 331 -17.32 -1.21 7.45
CA LEU A 331 -17.35 -2.38 8.35
C LEU A 331 -18.78 -2.87 8.60
N ALA A 332 -19.75 -1.95 8.66
CA ALA A 332 -21.16 -2.30 8.72
C ALA A 332 -21.62 -3.07 7.46
N ILE A 333 -21.13 -2.69 6.26
CA ILE A 333 -21.37 -3.43 5.02
C ILE A 333 -20.78 -4.83 5.14
N ALA A 334 -19.51 -4.94 5.55
CA ALA A 334 -18.83 -6.22 5.71
C ALA A 334 -19.60 -7.18 6.63
N CYS A 335 -20.04 -6.69 7.79
CA CYS A 335 -20.82 -7.48 8.75
C CYS A 335 -22.14 -7.97 8.15
N ARG A 336 -22.92 -7.09 7.50
CA ARG A 336 -24.21 -7.50 6.88
C ARG A 336 -24.00 -8.53 5.78
N THR A 337 -23.05 -8.29 4.88
CA THR A 337 -22.72 -9.23 3.79
C THR A 337 -22.25 -10.58 4.34
N ALA A 338 -21.36 -10.57 5.34
CA ALA A 338 -20.85 -11.81 5.92
C ALA A 338 -21.91 -12.56 6.76
N GLN A 339 -22.84 -11.85 7.40
CA GLN A 339 -23.97 -12.45 8.10
C GLN A 339 -24.92 -13.16 7.14
N ALA A 340 -25.30 -12.51 6.03
CA ALA A 340 -26.12 -13.12 4.99
C ALA A 340 -25.43 -14.37 4.43
N LEU A 341 -24.14 -14.26 4.07
CA LEU A 341 -23.35 -15.37 3.57
C LEU A 341 -23.33 -16.58 4.53
N ALA A 342 -23.13 -16.34 5.83
CA ALA A 342 -23.11 -17.41 6.83
C ALA A 342 -24.51 -18.01 7.09
N ALA A 343 -25.57 -17.22 6.96
CA ALA A 343 -26.95 -17.68 7.12
C ALA A 343 -27.39 -18.56 5.94
N ASP A 344 -27.03 -18.15 4.71
CA ASP A 344 -27.35 -18.90 3.49
C ASP A 344 -26.51 -20.20 3.38
N HIS A 345 -25.36 -20.25 4.04
CA HIS A 345 -24.41 -21.36 3.99
C HIS A 345 -23.89 -21.79 5.37
N PRO A 346 -24.75 -22.32 6.26
CA PRO A 346 -24.41 -22.59 7.67
C PRO A 346 -23.36 -23.69 7.89
N GLY A 347 -23.06 -24.50 6.87
CA GLY A 347 -22.00 -25.52 6.90
C GLY A 347 -20.67 -25.09 6.30
N ASP A 348 -20.58 -23.89 5.71
CA ASP A 348 -19.36 -23.41 5.06
C ASP A 348 -18.42 -22.74 6.08
N VAL A 349 -17.25 -23.35 6.29
CA VAL A 349 -16.26 -22.88 7.25
C VAL A 349 -15.71 -21.51 6.86
N LYS A 350 -15.55 -21.22 5.56
CA LYS A 350 -14.99 -19.95 5.09
C LYS A 350 -16.00 -18.80 5.20
N ALA A 351 -17.29 -19.06 5.03
CA ALA A 351 -18.37 -18.11 5.32
C ALA A 351 -18.37 -17.75 6.81
N SER A 352 -18.26 -18.77 7.68
CA SER A 352 -18.16 -18.59 9.13
C SER A 352 -16.92 -17.78 9.53
N ALA A 353 -15.77 -18.06 8.91
CA ALA A 353 -14.52 -17.34 9.14
C ALA A 353 -14.60 -15.88 8.66
N THR A 354 -15.24 -15.62 7.51
CA THR A 354 -15.45 -14.27 6.97
C THR A 354 -16.30 -13.43 7.93
N LEU A 355 -17.38 -14.00 8.47
CA LEU A 355 -18.19 -13.34 9.50
C LEU A 355 -17.39 -13.07 10.78
N ALA A 356 -16.58 -14.05 11.20
CA ALA A 356 -15.75 -13.91 12.39
C ALA A 356 -14.72 -12.77 12.26
N LEU A 357 -14.11 -12.64 11.08
CA LEU A 357 -13.15 -11.57 10.78
C LEU A 357 -13.84 -10.21 10.64
N ALA A 358 -15.01 -10.14 10.00
CA ALA A 358 -15.81 -8.91 9.97
C ALA A 358 -16.17 -8.45 11.40
N ALA A 359 -16.60 -9.38 12.26
CA ALA A 359 -16.87 -9.11 13.66
C ALA A 359 -15.61 -8.65 14.44
N ALA A 360 -14.43 -9.21 14.15
CA ALA A 360 -13.18 -8.79 14.77
C ALA A 360 -12.84 -7.33 14.40
N HIS A 361 -12.95 -6.98 13.13
CA HIS A 361 -12.75 -5.59 12.68
C HIS A 361 -13.80 -4.63 13.25
N GLN A 362 -15.07 -5.04 13.33
CA GLN A 362 -16.11 -4.25 13.98
C GLN A 362 -15.81 -4.01 15.47
N ALA A 363 -15.21 -4.99 16.16
CA ALA A 363 -14.79 -4.82 17.55
C ALA A 363 -13.63 -3.83 17.74
N ALA A 364 -12.83 -3.62 16.70
CA ALA A 364 -11.70 -2.68 16.69
C ALA A 364 -12.13 -1.25 16.30
N ASP A 365 -13.35 -1.05 15.80
CA ASP A 365 -13.89 0.26 15.43
C ASP A 365 -14.06 1.16 16.66
N THR A 366 -13.23 2.20 16.76
CA THR A 366 -13.23 3.11 17.91
C THR A 366 -14.45 4.00 18.02
N ASP A 367 -15.27 4.10 16.96
CA ASP A 367 -16.48 4.91 16.94
C ASP A 367 -17.65 4.21 17.67
N LEU A 368 -17.54 2.91 17.95
CA LEU A 368 -18.55 2.13 18.67
C LEU A 368 -18.43 2.26 20.19
N ALA A 369 -19.57 2.15 20.87
CA ALA A 369 -19.64 1.99 22.32
C ALA A 369 -18.83 0.78 22.80
N VAL A 370 -18.25 0.88 24.00
CA VAL A 370 -17.40 -0.18 24.58
C VAL A 370 -18.14 -1.51 24.66
N GLU A 371 -19.42 -1.48 25.06
CA GLU A 371 -20.26 -2.66 25.22
C GLU A 371 -20.52 -3.37 23.89
N ASP A 372 -20.71 -2.61 22.81
CA ASP A 372 -20.91 -3.17 21.47
C ASP A 372 -19.60 -3.77 20.93
N ARG A 373 -18.46 -3.11 21.17
CA ARG A 373 -17.14 -3.67 20.84
C ARG A 373 -16.90 -4.99 21.55
N ASP A 374 -17.24 -5.10 22.83
CA ASP A 374 -17.10 -6.34 23.60
C ASP A 374 -18.00 -7.46 23.10
N ARG A 375 -19.22 -7.14 22.67
CA ARG A 375 -20.13 -8.10 22.02
C ARG A 375 -19.55 -8.62 20.71
N TRP A 376 -19.09 -7.73 19.83
CA TRP A 376 -18.45 -8.11 18.57
C TRP A 376 -17.18 -8.93 18.80
N ARG A 377 -16.35 -8.55 19.78
CA ARG A 377 -15.14 -9.30 20.14
C ARG A 377 -15.46 -10.71 20.63
N THR A 378 -16.52 -10.86 21.42
CA THR A 378 -16.98 -12.16 21.93
C THR A 378 -17.51 -13.04 20.81
N LEU A 379 -18.30 -12.48 19.89
CA LEU A 379 -18.77 -13.17 18.70
C LEU A 379 -17.61 -13.62 17.81
N ALA A 380 -16.69 -12.71 17.48
CA ALA A 380 -15.51 -12.97 16.67
C ALA A 380 -14.68 -14.12 17.24
N TRP A 381 -14.34 -14.04 18.53
CA TRP A 381 -13.66 -15.11 19.26
C TRP A 381 -14.42 -16.42 19.02
N SER A 382 -15.69 -16.49 19.44
CA SER A 382 -16.47 -17.73 19.43
C SER A 382 -16.54 -18.42 18.06
N LEU A 383 -16.68 -17.64 16.98
CA LEU A 383 -16.73 -18.13 15.62
C LEU A 383 -15.37 -18.62 15.12
N LEU A 384 -14.30 -17.83 15.33
CA LEU A 384 -12.94 -18.24 14.97
C LEU A 384 -12.55 -19.57 15.63
N ARG A 385 -12.99 -19.78 16.87
CA ARG A 385 -12.77 -21.05 17.58
C ARG A 385 -13.35 -22.24 16.84
N ARG A 386 -14.60 -22.10 16.39
CA ARG A 386 -15.33 -23.15 15.69
C ARG A 386 -14.69 -23.40 14.33
N VAL A 387 -14.23 -22.35 13.66
CA VAL A 387 -13.47 -22.45 12.40
C VAL A 387 -12.21 -23.30 12.60
N VAL A 388 -11.36 -22.97 13.58
CA VAL A 388 -10.13 -23.73 13.84
C VAL A 388 -10.40 -25.16 14.34
N GLN A 389 -11.50 -25.39 15.04
CA GLN A 389 -11.92 -26.73 15.44
C GLN A 389 -12.41 -27.58 14.26
N ALA A 390 -13.07 -26.96 13.27
CA ALA A 390 -13.55 -27.62 12.07
C ALA A 390 -12.44 -27.82 11.03
N ASP A 391 -11.46 -26.91 11.00
CA ASP A 391 -10.35 -26.91 10.07
C ASP A 391 -9.02 -26.66 10.80
N GLY A 392 -8.27 -27.75 10.99
CA GLY A 392 -6.98 -27.74 11.66
C GLY A 392 -5.85 -27.04 10.89
N GLN A 393 -6.10 -26.57 9.66
CA GLN A 393 -5.15 -25.82 8.84
C GLN A 393 -5.57 -24.37 8.60
N ALA A 394 -6.60 -23.87 9.30
CA ALA A 394 -7.07 -22.49 9.23
C ALA A 394 -6.12 -21.50 9.96
N ALA A 395 -4.94 -21.28 9.39
CA ALA A 395 -3.85 -20.50 9.98
C ALA A 395 -4.19 -19.02 10.17
N LEU A 396 -4.90 -18.38 9.22
CA LEU A 396 -5.32 -16.99 9.38
C LEU A 396 -6.37 -16.83 10.49
N ALA A 397 -7.29 -17.79 10.62
CA ALA A 397 -8.23 -17.80 11.73
C ALA A 397 -7.53 -17.96 13.10
N GLY A 398 -6.54 -18.85 13.19
CA GLY A 398 -5.70 -19.00 14.38
C GLY A 398 -4.90 -17.74 14.71
N ARG A 399 -4.37 -17.06 13.68
CA ARG A 399 -3.64 -15.79 13.83
C ARG A 399 -4.56 -14.69 14.35
N ALA A 400 -5.81 -14.62 13.88
CA ALA A 400 -6.79 -13.68 14.38
C ALA A 400 -7.10 -13.92 15.87
N LEU A 401 -7.25 -15.19 16.30
CA LEU A 401 -7.41 -15.54 17.72
C LEU A 401 -6.21 -15.09 18.57
N ALA A 402 -4.99 -15.30 18.08
CA ALA A 402 -3.77 -14.87 18.78
C ALA A 402 -3.76 -13.35 19.02
N ASN A 403 -4.11 -12.56 17.99
CA ASN A 403 -4.16 -11.11 18.10
C ASN A 403 -5.30 -10.61 19.00
N LEU A 404 -6.48 -11.23 18.93
CA LEU A 404 -7.58 -10.94 19.86
C LEU A 404 -7.22 -11.26 21.32
N SER A 405 -6.40 -12.28 21.56
CA SER A 405 -5.85 -12.58 22.88
C SER A 405 -4.88 -11.50 23.37
N LEU A 406 -4.02 -10.96 22.50
CA LEU A 406 -3.15 -9.83 22.84
C LEU A 406 -3.94 -8.58 23.23
N GLU A 407 -5.03 -8.25 22.52
CA GLU A 407 -5.91 -7.13 22.87
C GLU A 407 -6.53 -7.27 24.26
N LYS A 408 -6.86 -8.51 24.65
CA LYS A 408 -7.35 -8.85 25.99
C LYS A 408 -6.24 -8.95 27.04
N ARG A 409 -4.98 -8.70 26.65
CA ARG A 409 -3.78 -8.87 27.50
C ARG A 409 -3.63 -10.30 28.04
N ASP A 410 -4.10 -11.29 27.28
CA ASP A 410 -3.97 -12.71 27.58
C ASP A 410 -2.80 -13.31 26.78
N SER A 411 -1.59 -13.08 27.29
CA SER A 411 -0.34 -13.55 26.66
C SER A 411 -0.28 -15.07 26.54
N ASP A 412 -0.84 -15.83 27.49
CA ASP A 412 -0.80 -17.29 27.47
C ASP A 412 -1.62 -17.85 26.30
N SER A 413 -2.83 -17.31 26.08
CA SER A 413 -3.62 -17.69 24.90
C SER A 413 -2.95 -17.24 23.61
N ALA A 414 -2.36 -16.04 23.58
CA ALA A 414 -1.64 -15.56 22.39
C ALA A 414 -0.47 -16.49 22.03
N ILE A 415 0.36 -16.88 23.01
CA ILE A 415 1.46 -17.83 22.81
C ILE A 415 0.95 -19.16 22.26
N ARG A 416 -0.11 -19.71 22.85
CA ARG A 416 -0.71 -20.97 22.37
C ARG A 416 -1.18 -20.86 20.92
N TRP A 417 -1.88 -19.79 20.57
CA TRP A 417 -2.40 -19.61 19.21
C TRP A 417 -1.29 -19.33 18.19
N PHE A 418 -0.31 -18.49 18.49
CA PHE A 418 0.84 -18.29 17.58
C PHE A 418 1.66 -19.57 17.38
N GLY A 419 1.87 -20.36 18.44
CA GLY A 419 2.52 -21.67 18.33
C GLY A 419 1.71 -22.65 17.47
N TRP A 420 0.38 -22.63 17.61
CA TRP A 420 -0.51 -23.43 16.77
C TRP A 420 -0.45 -23.02 15.29
N VAL A 421 -0.50 -21.71 15.00
CA VAL A 421 -0.40 -21.19 13.62
C VAL A 421 0.94 -21.56 13.00
N GLN A 422 2.04 -21.49 13.76
CA GLN A 422 3.36 -21.92 13.28
C GLN A 422 3.38 -23.40 12.89
N ALA A 423 2.68 -24.27 13.64
CA ALA A 423 2.56 -25.69 13.31
C ALA A 423 1.72 -25.92 12.04
N ALA A 424 0.58 -25.22 11.90
CA ALA A 424 -0.25 -25.28 10.70
C ALA A 424 0.49 -24.77 9.45
N ALA A 425 1.19 -23.64 9.56
CA ALA A 425 1.98 -23.07 8.46
C ALA A 425 3.17 -23.95 8.04
N SER A 426 3.66 -24.81 8.94
CA SER A 426 4.75 -25.76 8.65
C SER A 426 4.25 -27.15 8.25
N HIS A 427 2.93 -27.38 8.21
CA HIS A 427 2.37 -28.67 7.81
C HIS A 427 2.58 -28.93 6.32
N GLN A 428 2.67 -30.21 5.92
CA GLN A 428 2.92 -30.59 4.53
C GLN A 428 1.84 -30.07 3.56
N ASP A 429 0.58 -30.08 4.02
CA ASP A 429 -0.57 -29.58 3.23
C ASP A 429 -0.66 -28.04 3.22
N GLY A 430 0.06 -27.36 4.11
CA GLY A 430 0.01 -25.91 4.30
C GLY A 430 -1.34 -25.38 4.78
N PRO A 431 -1.47 -24.05 4.92
CA PRO A 431 -2.72 -23.43 5.36
C PRO A 431 -3.85 -23.52 4.32
N SER A 432 -5.08 -23.77 4.79
CA SER A 432 -6.28 -23.91 3.95
C SER A 432 -7.01 -22.59 3.66
N ASP A 433 -6.69 -21.54 4.41
CA ASP A 433 -7.48 -20.31 4.54
C ASP A 433 -6.73 -19.05 4.05
N LEU A 434 -5.73 -19.20 3.19
CA LEU A 434 -4.89 -18.12 2.66
C LEU A 434 -5.68 -17.02 1.89
N ASP A 435 -6.93 -17.28 1.50
CA ASP A 435 -7.81 -16.35 0.81
C ASP A 435 -8.69 -15.49 1.75
N LEU A 436 -8.60 -15.70 3.07
CA LEU A 436 -9.38 -14.96 4.06
C LEU A 436 -8.81 -13.55 4.33
N PRO A 437 -9.67 -12.61 4.78
CA PRO A 437 -9.23 -11.30 5.23
C PRO A 437 -8.21 -11.36 6.39
N LEU A 438 -7.25 -10.44 6.39
CA LEU A 438 -6.28 -10.34 7.48
C LEU A 438 -6.86 -9.64 8.73
N TYR A 439 -6.50 -10.10 9.91
CA TYR A 439 -6.74 -9.42 11.19
C TYR A 439 -5.49 -9.44 12.08
N PRO A 440 -5.04 -8.30 12.66
CA PRO A 440 -5.55 -6.95 12.41
C PRO A 440 -5.20 -6.43 11.00
N ARG A 441 -5.87 -5.37 10.55
CA ARG A 441 -5.58 -4.69 9.26
C ARG A 441 -4.59 -3.54 9.51
N LEU A 442 -3.31 -3.87 9.57
CA LEU A 442 -2.22 -2.89 9.70
C LEU A 442 -1.53 -2.66 8.35
N TYR A 443 -0.91 -1.49 8.17
CA TYR A 443 0.01 -1.22 7.05
C TYR A 443 1.45 -1.54 7.46
N ASP A 444 1.69 -2.79 7.82
CA ASP A 444 2.98 -3.32 8.28
C ASP A 444 3.64 -4.23 7.24
N ASP A 445 4.83 -4.75 7.59
CA ASP A 445 5.58 -5.68 6.74
C ASP A 445 4.75 -6.91 6.41
N PHE A 446 4.01 -7.45 7.38
CA PHE A 446 3.18 -8.63 7.17
C PHE A 446 2.17 -8.41 6.05
N ARG A 447 1.30 -7.40 6.16
CA ARG A 447 0.26 -7.16 5.14
C ARG A 447 0.88 -6.85 3.78
N SER A 448 1.89 -6.00 3.75
CA SER A 448 2.50 -5.55 2.48
C SER A 448 3.15 -6.72 1.74
N GLN A 449 3.81 -7.62 2.47
CA GLN A 449 4.40 -8.83 1.89
C GLN A 449 3.33 -9.88 1.54
N TRP A 450 2.26 -9.99 2.33
CA TRP A 450 1.14 -10.90 2.07
C TRP A 450 0.50 -10.64 0.71
N GLU A 451 0.16 -9.38 0.43
CA GLU A 451 -0.49 -9.00 -0.82
C GLU A 451 0.46 -9.17 -2.03
N ARG A 452 1.76 -8.90 -1.85
CA ARG A 452 2.78 -9.17 -2.89
C ARG A 452 2.94 -10.66 -3.19
N ALA A 453 3.03 -11.51 -2.17
CA ALA A 453 3.12 -12.95 -2.32
C ALA A 453 1.86 -13.52 -2.98
N THR A 454 0.69 -12.99 -2.62
CA THR A 454 -0.59 -13.31 -3.26
C THR A 454 -0.60 -12.93 -4.74
N ALA A 455 -0.09 -11.75 -5.09
CA ALA A 455 0.03 -11.30 -6.48
C ALA A 455 0.95 -12.20 -7.32
N ARG A 456 2.00 -12.76 -6.70
CA ARG A 456 2.90 -13.74 -7.32
C ARG A 456 2.33 -15.17 -7.38
N ASN A 457 1.22 -15.42 -6.67
CA ASN A 457 0.62 -16.74 -6.50
C ASN A 457 1.60 -17.76 -5.88
N ASP A 458 2.28 -17.33 -4.82
CA ASP A 458 3.28 -18.14 -4.11
C ASP A 458 2.78 -18.54 -2.71
N PRO A 459 2.07 -19.67 -2.58
CA PRO A 459 1.57 -20.14 -1.29
C PRO A 459 2.68 -20.54 -0.31
N ALA A 460 3.89 -20.87 -0.81
CA ALA A 460 5.02 -21.19 0.04
C ALA A 460 5.57 -19.92 0.72
N ASP A 461 5.67 -18.80 -0.02
CA ASP A 461 6.05 -17.50 0.56
C ASP A 461 5.01 -17.03 1.60
N LEU A 462 3.71 -17.24 1.34
CA LEU A 462 2.65 -16.95 2.34
C LEU A 462 2.81 -17.76 3.63
N ALA A 463 3.12 -19.06 3.52
CA ALA A 463 3.39 -19.92 4.67
C ALA A 463 4.66 -19.48 5.43
N LEU A 464 5.74 -19.13 4.72
CA LEU A 464 6.96 -18.59 5.32
C LEU A 464 6.70 -17.26 6.04
N LEU A 465 5.85 -16.41 5.49
CA LEU A 465 5.47 -15.14 6.09
C LEU A 465 4.65 -15.33 7.39
N LEU A 466 3.77 -16.35 7.45
CA LEU A 466 3.09 -16.74 8.69
C LEU A 466 4.08 -17.25 9.74
N CYS A 467 5.01 -18.10 9.34
CA CYS A 467 6.08 -18.58 10.22
C CYS A 467 6.93 -17.43 10.75
N TRP A 468 7.24 -16.43 9.91
CA TRP A 468 7.95 -15.22 10.31
C TRP A 468 7.18 -14.41 11.35
N ASP A 469 5.90 -14.08 11.09
CA ASP A 469 5.09 -13.26 11.99
C ASP A 469 4.89 -13.96 13.34
N CYS A 470 4.54 -15.25 13.33
CA CYS A 470 4.37 -16.01 14.56
C CYS A 470 5.66 -16.06 15.38
N ALA A 471 6.79 -16.33 14.74
CA ALA A 471 8.08 -16.36 15.43
C ALA A 471 8.48 -14.97 15.97
N LEU A 472 8.25 -13.89 15.22
CA LEU A 472 8.47 -12.52 15.71
C LEU A 472 7.62 -12.24 16.95
N ARG A 473 6.32 -12.53 16.92
CA ARG A 473 5.40 -12.29 18.05
C ARG A 473 5.72 -13.15 19.27
N LEU A 474 6.03 -14.44 19.06
CA LEU A 474 6.47 -15.33 20.14
C LEU A 474 7.78 -14.84 20.77
N GLY A 475 8.73 -14.38 19.96
CA GLY A 475 9.98 -13.80 20.45
C GLY A 475 9.78 -12.55 21.29
N GLN A 476 8.90 -11.63 20.85
CA GLN A 476 8.54 -10.43 21.60
C GLN A 476 7.87 -10.77 22.95
N LEU A 477 6.98 -11.77 22.97
CA LEU A 477 6.34 -12.24 24.21
C LEU A 477 7.36 -12.90 25.15
N ALA A 478 8.27 -13.72 24.63
CA ALA A 478 9.33 -14.35 25.42
C ALA A 478 10.30 -13.31 26.01
N ARG A 479 10.69 -12.29 25.23
CA ARG A 479 11.52 -11.17 25.70
C ARG A 479 10.83 -10.40 26.82
N THR A 480 9.53 -10.10 26.66
CA THR A 480 8.72 -9.41 27.69
C THR A 480 8.65 -10.23 28.98
N ALA A 481 8.62 -11.56 28.88
CA ALA A 481 8.68 -12.47 30.02
C ALA A 481 10.09 -12.65 30.62
N GLY A 482 11.11 -11.97 30.08
CA GLY A 482 12.51 -12.08 30.50
C GLY A 482 13.24 -13.34 30.00
N ASN A 483 12.61 -14.15 29.13
CA ASN A 483 13.22 -15.35 28.58
C ASN A 483 13.98 -15.02 27.28
N LEU A 484 15.16 -14.41 27.44
CA LEU A 484 15.99 -13.95 26.33
C LEU A 484 16.47 -15.09 25.40
N THR A 485 16.74 -16.28 25.94
CA THR A 485 17.19 -17.42 25.13
C THR A 485 16.09 -17.91 24.19
N GLU A 486 14.87 -18.04 24.68
CA GLU A 486 13.72 -18.39 23.83
C GLU A 486 13.45 -17.28 22.80
N ALA A 487 13.52 -16.01 23.23
CA ALA A 487 13.33 -14.87 22.33
C ALA A 487 14.33 -14.89 21.15
N ILE A 488 15.62 -15.08 21.43
CA ILE A 488 16.67 -15.21 20.40
C ILE A 488 16.39 -16.41 19.49
N GLY A 489 15.94 -17.54 20.04
CA GLY A 489 15.55 -18.73 19.27
C GLY A 489 14.43 -18.44 18.27
N GLN A 490 13.39 -17.73 18.72
CA GLN A 490 12.26 -17.34 17.88
C GLN A 490 12.64 -16.28 16.84
N PHE A 491 13.37 -15.22 17.20
CA PHE A 491 13.85 -14.26 16.20
C PHE A 491 14.76 -14.91 15.15
N SER A 492 15.56 -15.90 15.55
CA SER A 492 16.36 -16.69 14.60
C SER A 492 15.51 -17.55 13.67
N ARG A 493 14.36 -18.07 14.14
CA ARG A 493 13.37 -18.73 13.28
C ARG A 493 12.75 -17.75 12.30
N ALA A 494 12.34 -16.56 12.77
CA ALA A 494 11.77 -15.52 11.92
C ALA A 494 12.75 -15.13 10.79
N ILE A 495 14.03 -14.91 11.11
CA ILE A 495 15.09 -14.59 10.13
C ILE A 495 15.28 -15.71 9.10
N ARG A 496 15.22 -16.98 9.51
CA ARG A 496 15.31 -18.11 8.55
C ARG A 496 14.12 -18.14 7.59
N SER A 497 12.93 -17.76 8.05
CA SER A 497 11.73 -17.73 7.20
C SER A 497 11.75 -16.55 6.22
N ARG A 498 12.13 -15.36 6.69
CA ARG A 498 12.17 -14.11 5.91
C ARG A 498 13.43 -13.30 6.27
N PRO A 499 14.58 -13.60 5.63
CA PRO A 499 15.84 -12.92 5.94
C PRO A 499 15.89 -11.48 5.42
N ASP A 500 14.94 -11.09 4.57
CA ASP A 500 14.78 -9.76 3.98
C ASP A 500 14.05 -8.76 4.88
N LEU A 501 13.48 -9.19 6.00
CA LEU A 501 12.70 -8.34 6.91
C LEU A 501 13.52 -7.96 8.15
N SER A 502 13.58 -6.65 8.44
CA SER A 502 14.54 -6.10 9.40
C SER A 502 14.19 -6.34 10.88
N GLU A 503 12.90 -6.41 11.22
CA GLU A 503 12.46 -6.36 12.64
C GLU A 503 13.06 -7.46 13.53
N PRO A 504 13.09 -8.74 13.10
CA PRO A 504 13.72 -9.80 13.89
C PRO A 504 15.21 -9.57 14.17
N TYR A 505 15.95 -8.91 13.27
CA TYR A 505 17.36 -8.61 13.51
C TYR A 505 17.52 -7.58 14.63
N PHE A 506 16.74 -6.51 14.61
CA PHE A 506 16.77 -5.49 15.65
C PHE A 506 16.40 -6.05 17.03
N GLU A 507 15.34 -6.85 17.09
CA GLU A 507 14.89 -7.48 18.34
C GLU A 507 15.92 -8.49 18.87
N ARG A 508 16.53 -9.29 17.98
CA ARG A 508 17.59 -10.24 18.35
C ARG A 508 18.87 -9.54 18.80
N SER A 509 19.24 -8.43 18.15
CA SER A 509 20.34 -7.55 18.55
C SER A 509 20.17 -7.07 19.99
N ASP A 510 18.97 -6.61 20.34
CA ASP A 510 18.68 -6.13 21.68
C ASP A 510 18.80 -7.26 22.72
N CYS A 511 18.21 -8.43 22.47
CA CYS A 511 18.36 -9.59 23.37
C CYS A 511 19.81 -10.05 23.52
N ARG A 512 20.58 -10.10 22.42
CA ARG A 512 22.00 -10.51 22.44
C ARG A 512 22.85 -9.52 23.23
N HIS A 513 22.56 -8.22 23.10
CA HIS A 513 23.23 -7.21 23.90
C HIS A 513 22.91 -7.36 25.39
N GLU A 514 21.65 -7.59 25.75
CA GLU A 514 21.25 -7.87 27.13
C GLU A 514 21.95 -9.11 27.71
N GLN A 515 22.30 -10.09 26.86
CA GLN A 515 23.11 -11.26 27.23
C GLN A 515 24.64 -11.04 27.18
N GLY A 516 25.11 -9.82 26.90
CA GLY A 516 26.54 -9.50 26.81
C GLY A 516 27.23 -9.98 25.53
N GLN A 517 26.49 -10.42 24.51
CA GLN A 517 27.00 -10.92 23.23
C GLN A 517 27.22 -9.77 22.23
N ALA A 518 28.15 -8.85 22.55
CA ALA A 518 28.30 -7.58 21.84
C ALA A 518 28.57 -7.72 20.33
N ALA A 519 29.48 -8.62 19.92
CA ALA A 519 29.79 -8.83 18.51
C ALA A 519 28.56 -9.30 17.70
N LEU A 520 27.84 -10.30 18.20
CA LEU A 520 26.64 -10.82 17.54
C LEU A 520 25.49 -9.80 17.49
N ALA A 521 25.39 -8.94 18.50
CA ALA A 521 24.42 -7.85 18.51
C ALA A 521 24.75 -6.78 17.45
N ALA A 522 26.03 -6.44 17.27
CA ALA A 522 26.46 -5.53 16.22
C ALA A 522 26.19 -6.09 14.80
N ASP A 523 26.46 -7.37 14.59
CA ASP A 523 26.19 -8.02 13.31
C ASP A 523 24.69 -8.02 12.99
N ASP A 524 23.84 -8.34 13.96
CA ASP A 524 22.39 -8.25 13.79
C ASP A 524 21.92 -6.83 13.48
N GLU A 525 22.43 -5.83 14.20
CA GLU A 525 22.05 -4.43 13.98
C GLU A 525 22.46 -3.97 12.57
N GLN A 526 23.63 -4.40 12.07
CA GLN A 526 24.09 -4.13 10.70
C GLN A 526 23.18 -4.80 9.66
N GLN A 527 22.81 -6.07 9.85
CA GLN A 527 21.91 -6.78 8.94
C GLN A 527 20.52 -6.14 8.91
N GLY A 528 19.99 -5.77 10.07
CA GLY A 528 18.73 -5.03 10.18
C GLY A 528 18.80 -3.68 9.48
N HIS A 529 19.90 -2.93 9.63
CA HIS A 529 20.12 -1.67 8.92
C HIS A 529 20.21 -1.86 7.41
N GLY A 530 20.86 -2.92 6.93
CA GLY A 530 20.90 -3.27 5.52
C GLY A 530 19.50 -3.50 4.93
N CYS A 531 18.61 -4.17 5.67
CA CYS A 531 17.24 -4.40 5.25
C CYS A 531 16.37 -3.12 5.33
N HIS A 532 16.62 -2.26 6.33
CA HIS A 532 15.86 -1.02 6.54
C HIS A 532 16.80 0.17 6.86
N PRO A 533 17.44 0.77 5.84
CA PRO A 533 18.46 1.79 6.04
C PRO A 533 17.91 3.10 6.60
N LEU A 534 16.62 3.37 6.41
CA LEU A 534 15.94 4.57 6.93
C LEU A 534 15.30 4.43 8.32
N LYS A 535 15.56 3.37 9.09
CA LYS A 535 15.08 3.29 10.49
C LYS A 535 15.94 4.20 11.36
N LEU A 536 15.78 5.52 11.22
CA LEU A 536 16.65 6.55 11.82
C LEU A 536 16.81 6.37 13.34
N SER A 537 15.74 5.93 14.01
CA SER A 537 15.75 5.63 15.45
C SER A 537 16.75 4.54 15.86
N ARG A 538 17.17 3.67 14.94
CA ARG A 538 18.17 2.62 15.17
C ARG A 538 19.59 3.04 14.81
N TRP A 539 19.80 4.19 14.14
CA TRP A 539 21.15 4.62 13.76
C TRP A 539 22.08 4.80 14.99
N PRO A 540 21.67 5.47 16.08
CA PRO A 540 22.51 5.57 17.26
C PRO A 540 22.74 4.20 17.93
N THR A 541 21.75 3.31 17.86
CA THR A 541 21.89 1.93 18.37
C THR A 541 22.97 1.19 17.60
N LEU A 542 22.97 1.24 16.26
CA LEU A 542 24.02 0.64 15.44
C LEU A 542 25.42 1.15 15.80
N ALA A 543 25.60 2.47 15.90
CA ALA A 543 26.87 3.05 16.28
C ALA A 543 27.35 2.55 17.66
N ARG A 544 26.46 2.49 18.65
CA ARG A 544 26.77 1.95 19.99
C ARG A 544 27.07 0.46 19.99
N ARG A 545 26.35 -0.33 19.18
CA ARG A 545 26.60 -1.77 19.06
C ARG A 545 27.99 -2.03 18.46
N LEU A 546 28.36 -1.29 17.42
CA LEU A 546 29.71 -1.35 16.83
C LEU A 546 30.79 -1.01 17.86
N MET A 547 30.60 0.05 18.65
CA MET A 547 31.52 0.41 19.74
C MET A 547 31.65 -0.70 20.78
N ALA A 548 30.53 -1.24 21.25
CA ALA A 548 30.53 -2.33 22.24
C ALA A 548 31.20 -3.61 21.70
N ALA A 549 31.19 -3.82 20.39
CA ALA A 549 31.88 -4.92 19.72
C ALA A 549 33.37 -4.66 19.44
N GLY A 550 33.92 -3.50 19.86
CA GLY A 550 35.31 -3.12 19.59
C GLY A 550 35.57 -2.65 18.16
N ARG A 551 34.52 -2.32 17.38
CA ARG A 551 34.58 -1.92 15.96
C ARG A 551 34.50 -0.40 15.82
N ALA A 552 35.40 0.30 16.51
CA ALA A 552 35.40 1.76 16.65
C ALA A 552 35.50 2.51 15.31
N ASP A 553 36.37 2.06 14.39
CA ASP A 553 36.54 2.70 13.08
C ASP A 553 35.28 2.64 12.21
N GLU A 554 34.54 1.53 12.30
CA GLU A 554 33.26 1.38 11.60
C GLU A 554 32.19 2.29 12.22
N ALA A 555 32.12 2.36 13.55
CA ALA A 555 31.21 3.27 14.25
C ALA A 555 31.47 4.73 13.89
N LYS A 556 32.74 5.15 13.86
CA LYS A 556 33.17 6.51 13.50
C LYS A 556 32.75 6.88 12.08
N ARG A 557 33.00 5.99 11.12
CA ARG A 557 32.61 6.20 9.71
C ARG A 557 31.10 6.31 9.58
N PHE A 558 30.37 5.37 10.18
CA PHE A 558 28.92 5.35 10.15
C PHE A 558 28.32 6.62 10.77
N CYS A 559 28.83 7.10 11.90
CA CYS A 559 28.36 8.34 12.52
C CYS A 559 28.52 9.54 11.58
N ARG A 560 29.68 9.71 10.94
CA ARG A 560 29.95 10.83 10.03
C ARG A 560 29.01 10.82 8.82
N GLU A 561 28.96 9.68 8.11
CA GLU A 561 28.09 9.50 6.94
C GLU A 561 26.60 9.63 7.29
N SER A 562 26.21 9.30 8.52
CA SER A 562 24.85 9.45 9.00
C SER A 562 24.52 10.88 9.37
N LEU A 563 25.43 11.61 10.03
CA LEU A 563 25.24 13.02 10.38
C LEU A 563 25.08 13.90 9.15
N ASP A 564 25.91 13.68 8.11
CA ASP A 564 25.75 14.37 6.83
C ASP A 564 24.37 14.08 6.23
N ALA A 565 23.96 12.81 6.23
CA ALA A 565 22.66 12.39 5.69
C ALA A 565 21.46 12.91 6.50
N LEU A 566 21.60 13.12 7.81
CA LEU A 566 20.55 13.69 8.65
C LEU A 566 20.18 15.10 8.20
N GLY A 567 21.08 15.85 7.55
CA GLY A 567 20.79 17.16 6.97
C GLY A 567 19.67 17.15 5.91
N ALA A 568 19.30 15.98 5.37
CA ALA A 568 18.18 15.81 4.45
C ALA A 568 16.81 15.73 5.14
N PHE A 569 16.76 15.39 6.43
CA PHE A 569 15.54 15.08 7.16
C PHE A 569 15.15 16.22 8.12
N GLU A 570 13.90 16.23 8.54
CA GLU A 570 13.37 17.16 9.54
C GLU A 570 13.14 16.44 10.87
N ARG A 571 13.22 17.17 11.99
CA ARG A 571 12.94 16.66 13.34
C ARG A 571 13.85 15.49 13.75
N VAL A 572 15.14 15.60 13.45
CA VAL A 572 16.16 14.57 13.70
C VAL A 572 17.17 14.98 14.77
N GLU A 573 16.92 16.06 15.51
CA GLU A 573 17.85 16.63 16.49
C GLU A 573 18.23 15.60 17.57
N GLY A 574 17.26 14.80 18.02
CA GLY A 574 17.52 13.72 19.00
C GLY A 574 18.40 12.60 18.44
N VAL A 575 18.28 12.28 17.16
CA VAL A 575 19.11 11.27 16.50
C VAL A 575 20.52 11.83 16.26
N ALA A 576 20.62 13.08 15.81
CA ALA A 576 21.89 13.78 15.60
C ALA A 576 22.69 13.88 16.90
N ALA A 577 22.09 14.41 17.98
CA ALA A 577 22.74 14.51 19.28
C ALA A 577 23.21 13.15 19.81
N ALA A 578 22.43 12.09 19.59
CA ALA A 578 22.82 10.74 19.99
C ALA A 578 24.01 10.21 19.17
N LEU A 579 24.10 10.50 17.87
CA LEU A 579 25.24 10.12 17.02
C LEU A 579 26.50 10.93 17.34
N GLU A 580 26.35 12.24 17.57
CA GLU A 580 27.44 13.13 18.00
C GLU A 580 28.04 12.67 19.33
N SER A 581 27.20 12.27 20.29
CA SER A 581 27.65 11.68 21.55
C SER A 581 28.49 10.43 21.32
N VAL A 582 28.03 9.50 20.46
CA VAL A 582 28.80 8.29 20.15
C VAL A 582 30.11 8.63 19.45
N LEU A 583 30.09 9.58 18.51
CA LEU A 583 31.29 10.02 17.79
C LEU A 583 32.33 10.62 18.74
N ALA A 584 31.90 11.43 19.72
CA ALA A 584 32.77 11.99 20.74
C ALA A 584 33.37 10.91 21.66
N ASP A 585 32.63 9.84 21.95
CA ASP A 585 33.14 8.69 22.72
C ASP A 585 34.14 7.85 21.92
N VAL A 586 34.01 7.80 20.58
CA VAL A 586 34.97 7.09 19.71
C VAL A 586 36.30 7.86 19.58
N ASP A 587 36.26 9.18 19.67
CA ASP A 587 37.44 10.05 19.52
C ASP A 587 38.25 10.21 20.83
N ARG A 588 37.72 9.74 21.97
CA ARG A 588 38.41 9.68 23.26
C ARG A 588 39.11 8.33 23.46
#